data_AF-A0A9D1HUF0-F1
#
_entry.id   AF-A0A9D1HUF0-F1
#
_cell.length_a   1.000
_cell.length_b   1.000
_cell.length_c   1.000
_cell.angle_alpha   90.00
_cell.angle_beta   90.00
_cell.angle_gamma   90.00
#
_symmetry.space_group_name_H-M   'P 1'
#
loop_
_entity.id
_entity.type
_entity.pdbx_description
1 polymer ?
#
loop_
_entity_poly.entity_id
_entity_poly.type
_entity_poly.pdbx_seq_one_letter_code
_entity_poly.pdbx_strand_id
1 'polypeptide(L)'
;NLLKMYLSIDNHDLHYFANALIASLLEKKYDDFDFKINNEPGINRRDSVVIYCNDENFGKYVTLVQDIIKKHPEIHFHSPNLLGAPYDEHIYCGRDPGDGKTSHTEKICNELFEALEHGEKIEDIVNKVKIEQQRMSHDLHALAERTQKRILEPSDSDMEQNNDLYEATDYDDFDQIYFEALQAYILKTKQEKDSKKRK
;
A
#
# COMPACT_ATOMS: atom_id res chain seq x y z
N ASN A 1 2.40 -10.79 -12.20
CA ASN A 1 1.50 -9.63 -12.03
C ASN A 1 2.29 -8.44 -11.51
N LEU A 2 1.82 -7.21 -11.76
CA LEU A 2 2.39 -6.00 -11.19
C LEU A 2 1.72 -5.73 -9.82
N LEU A 3 2.54 -5.47 -8.82
CA LEU A 3 2.16 -5.07 -7.48
C LEU A 3 2.77 -3.70 -7.18
N LYS A 4 2.11 -2.97 -6.27
CA LYS A 4 2.56 -1.69 -5.74
C LYS A 4 2.58 -1.80 -4.24
N MET A 5 3.73 -1.48 -3.66
CA MET A 5 3.90 -1.30 -2.23
C MET A 5 3.90 0.20 -1.95
N TYR A 6 2.98 0.65 -1.11
CA TYR A 6 2.79 2.03 -0.71
C TYR A 6 3.34 2.24 0.69
N LEU A 7 4.15 3.28 0.85
CA LEU A 7 4.58 3.76 2.15
C LEU A 7 4.08 5.20 2.28
N SER A 8 3.29 5.42 3.33
CA SER A 8 2.81 6.74 3.72
C SER A 8 3.83 7.33 4.71
N ILE A 9 4.84 8.04 4.22
CA ILE A 9 5.90 8.65 5.04
C ILE A 9 5.64 10.16 5.09
N ASP A 10 5.93 10.79 6.23
CA ASP A 10 5.83 12.24 6.33
C ASP A 10 6.83 12.94 5.39
N ASN A 11 6.40 14.03 4.75
CA ASN A 11 7.21 14.78 3.79
C ASN A 11 8.56 15.23 4.37
N HIS A 12 8.66 15.49 5.68
CA HIS A 12 9.94 15.87 6.28
C HIS A 12 10.98 14.73 6.26
N ASP A 13 10.53 13.48 6.31
CA ASP A 13 11.39 12.29 6.32
C ASP A 13 11.63 11.69 4.93
N LEU A 14 10.85 12.06 3.90
CA LEU A 14 10.97 11.48 2.56
C LEU A 14 12.37 11.52 1.97
N HIS A 15 13.10 12.63 2.13
CA HIS A 15 14.47 12.73 1.64
C HIS A 15 15.41 11.81 2.43
N TYR A 16 15.18 11.62 3.73
CA TYR A 16 15.96 10.70 4.54
C TYR A 16 15.70 9.24 4.14
N PHE A 17 14.43 8.85 4.07
CA PHE A 17 14.03 7.52 3.60
C PHE A 17 14.55 7.22 2.18
N ALA A 18 14.47 8.17 1.25
CA ALA A 18 15.00 8.01 -0.12
C ALA A 18 16.48 7.61 -0.13
N ASN A 19 17.30 8.26 0.70
CA ASN A 19 18.72 7.97 0.81
C ASN A 19 18.98 6.61 1.48
N ALA A 20 18.23 6.26 2.54
CA ALA A 20 18.31 4.95 3.19
C ALA A 20 17.92 3.80 2.24
N LEU A 21 16.89 4.01 1.41
CA LEU A 21 16.46 3.09 0.38
C LEU A 21 17.55 2.90 -0.69
N ILE A 22 18.03 3.98 -1.30
CA ILE A 22 19.08 3.91 -2.33
C ILE A 22 20.36 3.26 -1.79
N ALA A 23 20.79 3.60 -0.57
CA ALA A 23 21.95 2.98 0.06
C ALA A 23 21.76 1.46 0.24
N SER A 24 20.59 1.04 0.72
CA SER A 24 20.27 -0.38 0.94
C SER A 24 20.17 -1.17 -0.38
N LEU A 25 19.67 -0.55 -1.46
CA LEU A 25 19.65 -1.15 -2.80
C LEU A 25 21.06 -1.37 -3.36
N LEU A 26 21.96 -0.39 -3.19
CA LEU A 26 23.36 -0.49 -3.59
C LEU A 26 24.12 -1.54 -2.78
N GLU A 27 23.89 -1.60 -1.46
CA GLU A 27 24.48 -2.60 -0.56
C GLU A 27 24.08 -4.03 -0.99
N LYS A 28 22.78 -4.27 -1.21
CA LYS A 28 22.26 -5.58 -1.60
C LYS A 28 22.37 -5.88 -3.11
N LYS A 29 22.88 -4.93 -3.91
CA LYS A 29 23.07 -5.02 -5.37
C LYS A 29 21.78 -5.35 -6.13
N TYR A 30 20.70 -4.65 -5.82
CA TYR A 30 19.42 -4.83 -6.50
C TYR A 30 19.36 -3.94 -7.75
N ASP A 31 19.28 -4.57 -8.92
CA ASP A 31 19.27 -3.96 -10.26
C ASP A 31 17.88 -3.92 -10.92
N ASP A 32 16.92 -4.68 -10.38
CA ASP A 32 15.54 -4.82 -10.87
C ASP A 32 14.53 -3.86 -10.22
N PHE A 33 15.00 -2.92 -9.39
CA PHE A 33 14.17 -2.12 -8.48
C PHE A 33 13.61 -0.84 -9.12
N ASP A 34 12.29 -0.70 -9.12
CA ASP A 34 11.57 0.47 -9.63
C ASP A 34 10.72 1.11 -8.52
N PHE A 35 10.77 2.43 -8.41
CA PHE A 35 10.08 3.18 -7.38
C PHE A 35 9.82 4.64 -7.77
N LYS A 36 8.82 5.23 -7.12
CA LYS A 36 8.44 6.63 -7.25
C LYS A 36 8.39 7.26 -5.85
N ILE A 37 8.95 8.46 -5.74
CA ILE A 37 8.78 9.32 -4.55
C ILE A 37 7.97 10.54 -4.95
N ASN A 38 6.81 10.70 -4.33
CA ASN A 38 5.88 11.82 -4.54
C ASN A 38 6.15 12.92 -3.51
N ASN A 39 7.27 13.63 -3.64
CA ASN A 39 7.59 14.80 -2.81
C ASN A 39 6.86 16.06 -3.35
N GLU A 40 5.60 16.23 -2.96
CA GLU A 40 4.82 17.45 -3.20
C GLU A 40 4.88 18.36 -1.94
N PRO A 41 5.58 19.50 -1.99
CA PRO A 41 5.77 20.34 -0.81
C PRO A 41 4.45 20.78 -0.17
N GLY A 42 4.26 20.42 1.11
CA GLY A 42 3.08 20.77 1.89
C GLY A 42 1.88 19.83 1.74
N ILE A 43 2.01 18.68 1.05
CA ILE A 43 0.95 17.67 0.92
C ILE A 43 1.49 16.31 1.35
N ASN A 44 1.15 15.84 2.55
CA ASN A 44 1.55 14.51 3.03
C ASN A 44 0.69 13.44 2.31
N ARG A 45 1.18 12.98 1.16
CA ARG A 45 0.48 12.00 0.31
C ARG A 45 0.55 10.59 0.92
N ARG A 46 -0.57 9.86 0.91
CA ARG A 46 -0.58 8.44 1.33
C ARG A 46 0.15 7.52 0.32
N ASP A 47 0.41 7.98 -0.91
CA ASP A 47 1.33 7.32 -1.86
C ASP A 47 2.72 8.00 -1.90
N SER A 48 3.19 8.60 -0.80
CA SER A 48 4.45 9.36 -0.76
C SER A 48 5.66 8.59 -1.31
N VAL A 49 5.71 7.28 -1.08
CA VAL A 49 6.58 6.34 -1.80
C VAL A 49 5.73 5.22 -2.37
N VAL A 50 5.98 4.89 -3.63
CA VAL A 50 5.42 3.71 -4.31
C VAL A 50 6.58 2.88 -4.84
N ILE A 51 6.69 1.62 -4.42
CA ILE A 51 7.66 0.66 -4.94
C ILE A 51 6.90 -0.30 -5.86
N TYR A 52 7.37 -0.44 -7.09
CA TYR A 52 6.79 -1.33 -8.09
C TYR A 52 7.48 -2.69 -7.99
N CYS A 53 6.69 -3.75 -7.86
CA CYS A 53 7.17 -5.11 -7.64
C CYS A 53 6.33 -6.12 -8.42
N ASN A 54 6.79 -7.36 -8.47
CA ASN A 54 6.11 -8.47 -9.11
C ASN A 54 6.08 -9.70 -8.20
N ASP A 55 5.40 -10.77 -8.64
CA ASP A 55 5.27 -12.00 -7.86
C ASP A 55 6.60 -12.76 -7.63
N GLU A 56 7.73 -12.29 -8.18
CA GLU A 56 9.06 -12.87 -8.01
C GLU A 56 9.92 -12.07 -7.02
N ASN A 57 9.87 -10.73 -7.08
CA ASN A 57 10.67 -9.84 -6.23
C ASN A 57 9.92 -9.21 -5.03
N PHE A 58 8.62 -9.49 -4.86
CA PHE A 58 7.81 -8.96 -3.75
C PHE A 58 8.44 -9.17 -2.37
N GLY A 59 8.70 -10.42 -1.95
CA GLY A 59 9.23 -10.72 -0.61
C GLY A 59 10.63 -10.15 -0.36
N LYS A 60 11.46 -10.04 -1.40
CA LYS A 60 12.79 -9.38 -1.40
C LYS A 60 12.66 -7.90 -1.03
N TYR A 61 11.67 -7.21 -1.59
CA TYR A 61 11.46 -5.78 -1.35
C TYR A 61 10.74 -5.50 -0.03
N VAL A 62 9.83 -6.40 0.39
CA VAL A 62 9.24 -6.36 1.75
C VAL A 62 10.36 -6.39 2.79
N THR A 63 11.27 -7.37 2.73
CA THR A 63 12.39 -7.48 3.66
C THR A 63 13.31 -6.24 3.62
N LEU A 64 13.57 -5.68 2.42
CA LEU A 64 14.35 -4.45 2.28
C LEU A 64 13.72 -3.27 3.03
N VAL A 65 12.41 -3.07 2.87
CA VAL A 65 11.69 -1.96 3.50
C VAL A 65 11.56 -2.16 5.01
N GLN A 66 11.27 -3.38 5.46
CA GLN A 66 11.24 -3.72 6.89
C GLN A 66 12.62 -3.55 7.56
N ASP A 67 13.71 -3.90 6.87
CA ASP A 67 15.07 -3.63 7.34
C ASP A 67 15.34 -2.12 7.50
N ILE A 68 14.86 -1.28 6.58
CA ILE A 68 15.02 0.19 6.63
C ILE A 68 14.21 0.74 7.80
N ILE A 69 12.92 0.41 7.91
CA ILE A 69 12.03 0.81 9.01
C ILE A 69 12.68 0.48 10.37
N LYS A 70 13.16 -0.76 10.53
CA LYS A 70 13.76 -1.23 11.79
C LYS A 70 15.10 -0.55 12.12
N LYS A 71 15.88 -0.14 11.10
CA LYS A 71 17.12 0.63 11.28
C LYS A 71 16.87 2.11 11.58
N HIS A 72 15.73 2.64 11.14
CA HIS A 72 15.39 4.07 11.13
C HIS A 72 14.03 4.34 11.81
N PRO A 73 13.87 4.04 13.11
CA PRO A 73 12.63 4.27 13.85
C PRO A 73 12.26 5.76 14.01
N GLU A 74 13.16 6.67 13.63
CA GLU A 74 12.91 8.11 13.53
C GLU A 74 12.02 8.54 12.35
N ILE A 75 11.73 7.63 11.40
CA ILE A 75 10.90 7.92 10.22
C ILE A 75 9.42 7.82 10.59
N HIS A 76 8.66 8.88 10.38
CA HIS A 76 7.25 8.95 10.73
C HIS A 76 6.36 8.41 9.60
N PHE A 77 5.53 7.43 9.93
CA PHE A 77 4.56 6.81 9.02
C PHE A 77 3.13 7.26 9.32
N HIS A 78 2.34 7.45 8.26
CA HIS A 78 0.92 7.85 8.30
C HIS A 78 0.02 6.67 7.93
N SER A 79 -0.34 5.84 8.90
CA SER A 79 -1.34 4.78 8.73
C SER A 79 -2.79 5.31 8.81
N PRO A 80 -3.78 4.49 8.44
CA PRO A 80 -3.77 3.54 7.32
C PRO A 80 -3.81 4.19 5.93
N ASN A 81 -3.71 3.35 4.90
CA ASN A 81 -3.72 3.72 3.50
C ASN A 81 -4.84 2.98 2.75
N LEU A 82 -5.75 3.72 2.10
CA LEU A 82 -6.85 3.14 1.31
C LEU A 82 -6.40 2.51 -0.02
N LEU A 83 -5.18 2.82 -0.49
CA LEU A 83 -4.72 2.45 -1.83
C LEU A 83 -4.22 1.00 -1.96
N GLY A 84 -4.16 0.26 -0.86
CA GLY A 84 -3.75 -1.14 -0.82
C GLY A 84 -4.21 -1.84 0.45
N ALA A 85 -4.15 -3.16 0.45
CA ALA A 85 -4.34 -3.98 1.63
C ALA A 85 -3.21 -3.76 2.64
N PRO A 86 -3.48 -3.77 3.96
CA PRO A 86 -2.42 -3.79 4.95
C PRO A 86 -1.57 -5.06 4.81
N TYR A 87 -0.25 -4.91 4.83
CA TYR A 87 0.71 -6.01 4.92
C TYR A 87 1.41 -5.99 6.29
N ASP A 88 1.74 -4.80 6.81
CA ASP A 88 2.06 -4.59 8.23
C ASP A 88 1.60 -3.19 8.65
N GLU A 89 2.07 -2.70 9.80
CA GLU A 89 1.73 -1.39 10.37
C GLU A 89 2.07 -0.20 9.45
N HIS A 90 3.04 -0.37 8.55
CA HIS A 90 3.59 0.71 7.72
C HIS A 90 3.54 0.42 6.21
N ILE A 91 3.48 -0.86 5.85
CA ILE A 91 3.46 -1.34 4.47
C ILE A 91 2.02 -1.67 4.03
N TYR A 92 1.57 -1.01 2.97
CA TYR A 92 0.30 -1.30 2.30
C TYR A 92 0.55 -1.73 0.86
N CYS A 93 -0.24 -2.67 0.33
CA CYS A 93 0.07 -3.34 -0.94
C CYS A 93 -1.18 -3.45 -1.83
N GLY A 94 -1.07 -3.02 -3.08
CA GLY A 94 -2.11 -3.18 -4.10
C GLY A 94 -1.61 -4.04 -5.26
N ARG A 95 -2.48 -4.88 -5.83
CA ARG A 95 -2.19 -5.62 -7.07
C ARG A 95 -2.95 -4.98 -8.22
N ASP A 96 -2.24 -4.57 -9.27
CA ASP A 96 -2.90 -4.02 -10.45
C ASP A 96 -3.72 -5.13 -11.16
N PRO A 97 -4.92 -4.83 -11.67
CA PRO A 97 -5.89 -5.82 -12.18
C PRO A 97 -5.46 -6.54 -13.47
N GLY A 98 -4.23 -6.32 -13.97
CA GLY A 98 -3.68 -6.98 -15.15
C GLY A 98 -4.27 -6.53 -16.49
N ASP A 99 -5.22 -5.59 -16.48
CA ASP A 99 -5.87 -5.05 -17.69
C ASP A 99 -4.99 -4.06 -18.47
N GLY A 100 -3.92 -3.55 -17.84
CA GLY A 100 -3.00 -2.55 -18.39
C GLY A 100 -3.64 -1.16 -18.59
N LYS A 101 -4.83 -0.92 -18.02
CA LYS A 101 -5.65 0.28 -18.28
C LYS A 101 -6.01 1.03 -17.01
N THR A 102 -6.20 0.31 -15.90
CA THR A 102 -6.73 0.87 -14.65
C THR A 102 -5.76 0.54 -13.52
N SER A 103 -5.29 1.53 -12.78
CA SER A 103 -4.48 1.25 -11.58
C SER A 103 -5.34 0.69 -10.44
N HIS A 104 -4.77 -0.10 -9.51
CA HIS A 104 -5.51 -0.58 -8.34
C HIS A 104 -6.13 0.58 -7.52
N THR A 105 -5.37 1.66 -7.33
CA THR A 105 -5.84 2.95 -6.77
C THR A 105 -7.08 3.48 -7.49
N GLU A 106 -7.04 3.55 -8.82
CA GLU A 106 -8.13 4.07 -9.65
C GLU A 106 -9.36 3.15 -9.64
N LYS A 107 -9.19 1.82 -9.61
CA LYS A 107 -10.29 0.86 -9.39
C LYS A 107 -11.00 1.17 -8.07
N ILE A 108 -10.25 1.26 -6.96
CA ILE A 108 -10.83 1.57 -5.65
C ILE A 108 -11.54 2.92 -5.70
N CYS A 109 -10.91 3.97 -6.23
CA CYS A 109 -11.55 5.29 -6.33
C CYS A 109 -12.84 5.28 -7.19
N ASN A 110 -12.90 4.49 -8.26
CA ASN A 110 -14.09 4.38 -9.11
C ASN A 110 -15.20 3.58 -8.44
N GLU A 111 -14.90 2.45 -7.80
CA GLU A 111 -15.88 1.65 -7.06
C GLU A 111 -16.47 2.43 -5.86
N LEU A 112 -15.63 3.24 -5.17
CA LEU A 112 -16.09 4.20 -4.17
C LEU A 112 -17.02 5.27 -4.77
N PHE A 113 -16.71 5.79 -5.96
CA PHE A 113 -17.50 6.84 -6.62
C PHE A 113 -18.87 6.32 -7.11
N GLU A 114 -18.90 5.17 -7.79
CA GLU A 114 -20.14 4.58 -8.31
C GLU A 114 -21.12 4.24 -7.19
N ALA A 115 -20.63 3.68 -6.08
CA ALA A 115 -21.49 3.34 -4.93
C ALA A 115 -22.10 4.61 -4.27
N LEU A 116 -21.36 5.72 -4.22
CA LEU A 116 -21.88 7.01 -3.78
C LEU A 116 -22.96 7.57 -4.72
N GLU A 117 -22.81 7.44 -6.05
CA GLU A 117 -23.83 7.89 -7.01
C GLU A 117 -25.16 7.12 -6.89
N HIS A 118 -25.09 5.82 -6.56
CA HIS A 118 -26.27 4.99 -6.32
C HIS A 118 -26.90 5.17 -4.93
N GLY A 119 -26.34 6.05 -4.10
CA GLY A 119 -26.85 6.33 -2.76
C GLY A 119 -26.60 5.21 -1.75
N GLU A 120 -25.59 4.36 -1.98
CA GLU A 120 -25.13 3.44 -0.94
C GLU A 120 -24.59 4.20 0.27
N LYS A 121 -24.70 3.59 1.45
CA LYS A 121 -24.15 4.17 2.68
C LYS A 121 -22.63 4.02 2.68
N ILE A 122 -21.94 5.07 3.11
CA ILE A 122 -20.47 5.11 3.16
C ILE A 122 -19.91 3.99 4.04
N GLU A 123 -20.61 3.65 5.12
CA GLU A 123 -20.27 2.56 6.02
C GLU A 123 -20.30 1.20 5.31
N ASP A 124 -21.31 0.95 4.47
CA ASP A 124 -21.44 -0.29 3.69
C ASP A 124 -20.31 -0.40 2.63
N ILE A 125 -19.96 0.73 2.01
CA ILE A 125 -18.86 0.83 1.04
C ILE A 125 -17.50 0.56 1.71
N VAL A 126 -17.22 1.20 2.84
CA VAL A 126 -15.98 1.00 3.61
C VAL A 126 -15.84 -0.46 4.05
N ASN A 127 -16.94 -1.09 4.47
CA ASN A 127 -16.94 -2.50 4.84
C ASN A 127 -16.62 -3.42 3.65
N LYS A 128 -17.12 -3.14 2.43
CA LYS A 128 -16.74 -3.88 1.22
C LYS A 128 -15.24 -3.78 0.93
N VAL A 129 -14.68 -2.57 0.97
CA VAL A 129 -13.24 -2.33 0.74
C VAL A 129 -12.38 -3.05 1.78
N LYS A 130 -12.74 -2.96 3.07
CA LYS A 130 -12.05 -3.69 4.15
C LYS A 130 -12.04 -5.20 3.91
N ILE A 131 -13.14 -5.80 3.45
CA ILE A 131 -13.22 -7.24 3.15
C ILE A 131 -12.33 -7.63 1.95
N GLU A 132 -12.25 -6.82 0.90
CA GLU A 132 -11.32 -7.05 -0.23
C GLU A 132 -9.85 -6.94 0.24
N GLN A 133 -9.54 -5.91 1.01
CA GLN A 133 -8.21 -5.68 1.58
C GLN A 133 -7.77 -6.83 2.51
N GLN A 134 -8.65 -7.33 3.38
CA GLN A 134 -8.35 -8.49 4.24
C GLN A 134 -8.01 -9.75 3.44
N ARG A 135 -8.76 -10.04 2.37
CA ARG A 135 -8.48 -11.18 1.48
C ARG A 135 -7.13 -11.02 0.76
N MET A 136 -6.86 -9.81 0.27
CA MET A 136 -5.60 -9.52 -0.41
C MET A 136 -4.40 -9.57 0.53
N SER A 137 -4.52 -9.08 1.77
CA SER A 137 -3.49 -9.16 2.81
C SER A 137 -2.99 -10.59 3.01
N HIS A 138 -3.92 -11.54 3.21
CA HIS A 138 -3.60 -12.96 3.33
C HIS A 138 -2.83 -13.51 2.10
N ASP A 139 -3.29 -13.19 0.88
CA ASP A 139 -2.62 -13.62 -0.36
C ASP A 139 -1.21 -13.04 -0.52
N LEU A 140 -0.97 -11.82 0.00
CA LEU A 140 0.31 -11.15 -0.01
C LEU A 140 1.30 -11.78 0.98
N HIS A 141 0.88 -12.12 2.20
CA HIS A 141 1.73 -12.87 3.14
C HIS A 141 2.14 -14.23 2.56
N ALA A 142 1.18 -14.98 2.00
CA ALA A 142 1.47 -16.24 1.32
C ALA A 142 2.41 -16.05 0.09
N LEU A 143 2.39 -14.89 -0.58
CA LEU A 143 3.33 -14.55 -1.66
C LEU A 143 4.74 -14.20 -1.12
N ALA A 144 4.82 -13.41 -0.06
CA ALA A 144 6.08 -13.02 0.58
C ALA A 144 6.84 -14.26 1.06
N GLU A 145 6.17 -15.16 1.78
CA GLU A 145 6.78 -16.43 2.22
C GLU A 145 7.34 -17.25 1.05
N ARG A 146 6.55 -17.42 -0.02
CA ARG A 146 6.95 -18.22 -1.19
C ARG A 146 8.12 -17.59 -1.95
N THR A 147 8.26 -16.26 -1.91
CA THR A 147 9.37 -15.56 -2.57
C THR A 147 10.61 -15.49 -1.68
N GLN A 148 10.46 -15.35 -0.36
CA GLN A 148 11.57 -15.42 0.60
C GLN A 148 12.17 -16.83 0.69
N LYS A 149 11.34 -17.89 0.74
CA LYS A 149 11.77 -19.30 0.68
C LYS A 149 12.45 -19.68 -0.65
N ARG A 150 12.32 -18.89 -1.72
CA ARG A 150 13.08 -19.07 -2.98
C ARG A 150 14.44 -18.38 -2.98
N ILE A 151 14.66 -17.42 -2.08
CA ILE A 151 15.94 -16.73 -1.89
C ILE A 151 16.82 -17.52 -0.89
N LEU A 152 16.16 -18.25 0.02
CA LEU A 152 16.77 -19.06 1.06
C LEU A 152 16.29 -20.51 0.92
N GLU A 153 16.93 -21.31 0.05
CA GLU A 153 17.17 -22.77 0.21
C GLU A 153 17.86 -23.39 -1.05
N PRO A 154 18.54 -24.56 -1.00
CA PRO A 154 18.17 -25.77 -0.25
C PRO A 154 19.11 -26.19 0.89
N SER A 155 18.53 -26.35 2.07
CA SER A 155 18.97 -27.27 3.11
C SER A 155 17.87 -27.40 4.15
N ASP A 156 17.26 -28.58 4.24
CA ASP A 156 16.16 -28.87 5.17
C ASP A 156 16.49 -28.42 6.60
N SER A 157 15.67 -27.54 7.16
CA SER A 157 15.48 -27.47 8.61
C SER A 157 14.08 -26.97 8.93
N ASP A 158 13.38 -27.74 9.77
CA ASP A 158 12.04 -27.47 10.26
C ASP A 158 11.90 -26.04 10.80
N MET A 159 10.77 -25.38 10.53
CA MET A 159 10.18 -24.52 11.55
C MET A 159 8.65 -24.49 11.50
N GLU A 160 8.12 -24.27 12.70
CA GLU A 160 6.75 -24.46 13.13
C GLU A 160 5.74 -23.59 12.37
N GLN A 161 4.51 -24.09 12.28
CA GLN A 161 3.36 -23.27 11.88
C GLN A 161 3.03 -22.29 13.01
N ASN A 162 3.65 -21.12 13.01
CA ASN A 162 3.09 -19.96 13.72
C ASN A 162 1.83 -19.52 12.98
N ASN A 163 0.75 -20.25 13.28
CA ASN A 163 -0.60 -20.00 12.81
C ASN A 163 -1.27 -18.93 13.69
N ASP A 164 -0.48 -17.92 14.07
CA ASP A 164 -0.95 -16.69 14.71
C ASP A 164 -1.69 -15.89 13.63
N LEU A 165 -2.93 -16.32 13.42
CA LEU A 165 -3.97 -15.57 12.76
C LEU A 165 -3.94 -14.17 13.36
N TYR A 166 -3.37 -13.20 12.63
CA TYR A 166 -3.18 -11.82 13.11
C TYR A 166 -4.49 -11.35 13.75
N GLU A 167 -4.49 -11.26 15.08
CA GLU A 167 -5.59 -10.63 15.79
C GLU A 167 -5.62 -9.20 15.26
N ALA A 168 -6.71 -8.88 14.56
CA ALA A 168 -6.88 -7.57 13.95
C ALA A 168 -6.79 -6.56 15.10
N THR A 169 -5.68 -5.82 15.17
CA THR A 169 -5.43 -4.82 16.20
C THR A 169 -6.67 -3.97 16.34
N ASP A 170 -7.22 -3.86 17.55
CA ASP A 170 -8.51 -3.21 17.79
C ASP A 170 -8.52 -1.81 17.14
N TYR A 171 -9.17 -1.70 15.98
CA TYR A 171 -9.20 -0.50 15.13
C TYR A 171 -10.26 0.49 15.62
N ASP A 172 -10.22 0.72 16.93
CA ASP A 172 -10.87 1.83 17.61
C ASP A 172 -9.77 2.87 17.93
N ASP A 173 -10.06 4.16 18.05
CA ASP A 173 -11.26 4.70 18.67
C ASP A 173 -12.13 5.51 17.70
N PHE A 174 -13.05 4.88 16.96
CA PHE A 174 -14.09 5.57 16.16
C PHE A 174 -13.61 6.61 15.12
N ASP A 175 -12.30 6.82 14.95
CA ASP A 175 -11.69 8.03 14.36
C ASP A 175 -10.43 7.73 13.53
N GLN A 176 -10.42 6.57 12.86
CA GLN A 176 -10.10 6.55 11.42
C GLN A 176 -11.41 6.41 10.60
N ILE A 177 -12.59 6.69 11.17
CA ILE A 177 -13.87 6.56 10.44
C ILE A 177 -14.04 7.73 9.49
N TYR A 178 -14.63 7.44 8.33
CA TYR A 178 -14.83 8.34 7.19
C TYR A 178 -13.59 8.55 6.29
N PHE A 179 -12.33 8.29 6.66
CA PHE A 179 -11.33 9.33 7.02
C PHE A 179 -10.18 9.45 5.99
N GLU A 180 -9.49 10.59 5.80
CA GLU A 180 -9.97 11.95 6.09
C GLU A 180 -11.26 12.18 5.29
N ALA A 181 -12.34 12.63 5.93
CA ALA A 181 -13.74 12.36 5.57
C ALA A 181 -14.12 12.17 4.07
N LEU A 182 -13.95 10.94 3.57
CA LEU A 182 -14.21 10.32 2.25
C LEU A 182 -13.07 10.50 1.21
N GLN A 183 -11.84 10.65 1.73
CA GLN A 183 -10.62 11.22 1.13
C GLN A 183 -10.79 12.41 0.16
N ALA A 184 -11.80 13.28 0.23
CA ALA A 184 -12.74 13.64 1.29
C ALA A 184 -14.15 13.99 0.72
N TYR A 185 -14.77 13.03 0.00
CA TYR A 185 -15.77 13.17 -1.09
C TYR A 185 -15.09 13.85 -2.29
N ILE A 186 -14.28 14.87 -1.97
CA ILE A 186 -13.00 15.29 -2.56
C ILE A 186 -12.30 14.04 -3.16
N LEU A 187 -11.86 13.99 -4.41
CA LEU A 187 -11.83 15.03 -5.44
C LEU A 187 -13.15 15.79 -5.65
N LYS A 188 -14.29 15.32 -5.12
CA LYS A 188 -15.57 16.03 -4.93
C LYS A 188 -16.07 16.47 -6.26
N THR A 189 -16.14 15.46 -7.12
CA THR A 189 -16.66 15.72 -8.42
C THR A 189 -15.78 16.83 -9.07
N LYS A 190 -14.46 16.85 -8.77
CA LYS A 190 -13.40 17.38 -9.64
C LYS A 190 -13.24 16.32 -10.75
N GLN A 191 -13.86 16.48 -11.91
CA GLN A 191 -14.58 17.67 -12.38
C GLN A 191 -15.92 17.31 -13.03
N GLU A 192 -17.06 17.63 -12.39
CA GLU A 192 -18.48 17.48 -12.83
C GLU A 192 -18.74 17.98 -14.25
N LYS A 193 -17.84 18.87 -14.67
CA LYS A 193 -18.15 20.09 -15.42
C LYS A 193 -16.95 20.66 -16.19
N ASP A 194 -15.73 20.14 -16.04
CA ASP A 194 -14.64 20.43 -17.02
C ASP A 194 -15.11 20.04 -18.43
N SER A 195 -15.98 19.04 -18.49
CA SER A 195 -16.70 18.53 -19.66
C SER A 195 -17.90 19.38 -20.14
N LYS A 196 -18.52 20.23 -19.31
CA LYS A 196 -19.62 21.12 -19.77
C LYS A 196 -19.12 22.33 -20.55
N LYS A 197 -17.82 22.67 -20.44
CA LYS A 197 -17.16 23.88 -20.99
C LYS A 197 -16.39 23.70 -22.32
N ARG A 198 -16.48 22.55 -22.99
CA ARG A 198 -16.12 22.43 -24.43
C ARG A 198 -17.31 22.78 -25.35
N LYS A 199 -18.35 23.43 -24.80
CA LYS A 199 -19.54 23.95 -25.46
C LYS A 199 -19.81 25.36 -24.95
#